data_AF-A0A528U0F0-F1
#
_entry.id   AF-A0A528U0F0-F1
#
_cell.length_a   1.000
_cell.length_b   1.000
_cell.length_c   1.000
_cell.angle_alpha   90.00
_cell.angle_beta   90.00
_cell.angle_gamma   90.00
#
_symmetry.space_group_name_H-M   'P 1'
#
loop_
_entity.id
_entity.type
_entity.pdbx_description
1 polymer ?
#
loop_
_entity_poly.entity_id
_entity_poly.type
_entity_poly.pdbx_seq_one_letter_code
_entity_poly.pdbx_strand_id
1 'polypeptide(L)'
;STGPSLPLALGSTESPIKLELQALSVKAAGQGTQPKLDISAVLPSAATNLAKVEGLTLALHSDAFDVKSRTGPISGTVTADKIGLDNPTIAPLIAGRITAKVAGSLATDAIVIDSGSVTGDALNTGFDGRVSLTDGAIDLNLRADAASAALPAAARGVLAERTELSAALKRDANGNVTANAIRLVSGALTADGQASLADNQLAVDIKGALTDISLLSGDAKGAIAFALNAQGAGTAPDLSLTVDSDRLSVAEREITGLRLTATGKADAANPAANVQLTGNVAGQPLQGRAVLATSDGKRAINGLLLSLGKNRLSGDLALDEAFVPDGTVALDLPDIGPLAALALEKAEGDVRGTIVFSKTGNAPEVTIKASTASISRGDVSARTVTIDASIANYLAAPVISGKIRADSVTSGGTVIRGIDV
;
A
#
# COMPACT_ATOMS: atom_id res chain seq x y z
N SER A 1 28.91 -29.39 -20.41
CA SER A 1 28.61 -30.70 -21.02
C SER A 1 27.11 -30.80 -21.16
N THR A 2 26.57 -30.80 -22.38
CA THR A 2 25.14 -30.82 -22.70
C THR A 2 24.65 -32.26 -22.88
N GLY A 3 24.66 -33.05 -21.80
CA GLY A 3 24.10 -34.41 -21.80
C GLY A 3 22.57 -34.41 -21.77
N PRO A 4 21.92 -35.54 -22.10
CA PRO A 4 20.47 -35.69 -22.01
C PRO A 4 19.98 -35.49 -20.57
N SER A 5 18.86 -34.81 -20.38
CA SER A 5 18.21 -34.69 -19.06
C SER A 5 17.30 -35.89 -18.78
N LEU A 6 17.19 -36.25 -17.51
CA LEU A 6 16.27 -37.26 -17.01
C LEU A 6 15.03 -36.56 -16.43
N PRO A 7 13.83 -36.73 -17.03
CA PRO A 7 12.59 -36.25 -16.44
C PRO A 7 12.24 -37.07 -15.19
N LEU A 8 12.00 -36.38 -14.08
CA LEU A 8 11.57 -36.95 -12.81
C LEU A 8 10.23 -36.32 -12.43
N ALA A 9 9.23 -37.17 -12.17
CA ALA A 9 7.96 -36.75 -11.59
C ALA A 9 7.94 -37.16 -10.11
N LEU A 10 7.91 -36.18 -9.22
CA LEU A 10 7.83 -36.31 -7.77
C LEU A 10 6.55 -35.63 -7.27
N GLY A 11 6.24 -35.78 -5.98
CA GLY A 11 5.08 -35.15 -5.35
C GLY A 11 3.78 -35.95 -5.48
N SER A 12 2.69 -35.39 -4.98
CA SER A 12 1.34 -35.98 -5.06
C SER A 12 0.61 -35.49 -6.31
N THR A 13 -0.54 -36.08 -6.62
CA THR A 13 -1.45 -35.59 -7.69
C THR A 13 -1.93 -34.16 -7.43
N GLU A 14 -2.06 -33.78 -6.17
CA GLU A 14 -2.48 -32.43 -5.74
C GLU A 14 -1.34 -31.41 -5.75
N SER A 15 -0.09 -31.87 -5.70
CA SER A 15 1.12 -31.03 -5.72
C SER A 15 2.26 -31.73 -6.48
N PRO A 16 2.13 -31.88 -7.82
CA PRO A 16 3.16 -32.50 -8.64
C PRO A 16 4.40 -31.61 -8.74
N ILE A 17 5.56 -32.26 -8.73
CA ILE A 17 6.87 -31.65 -8.93
C ILE A 17 7.51 -32.34 -10.14
N LYS A 18 7.76 -31.58 -11.20
CA LYS A 18 8.44 -32.08 -12.42
C LYS A 18 9.85 -31.51 -12.44
N LEU A 19 10.84 -32.37 -12.47
CA LEU A 19 12.25 -31.98 -12.51
C LEU A 19 12.90 -32.55 -13.77
N GLU A 20 13.79 -31.77 -14.38
CA GLU A 20 14.73 -32.28 -15.37
C GLU A 20 16.09 -32.36 -14.70
N LEU A 21 16.63 -33.56 -14.50
CA LEU A 21 17.94 -33.76 -13.90
C LEU A 21 18.99 -34.00 -14.99
N GLN A 22 19.95 -33.09 -15.15
CA GLN A 22 21.02 -33.24 -16.12
C GLN A 22 22.29 -33.85 -15.53
N ALA A 23 22.62 -33.48 -14.30
CA ALA A 23 23.80 -34.00 -13.62
C ALA A 23 23.57 -34.10 -12.12
N LEU A 24 24.09 -35.16 -11.51
CA LEU A 24 24.17 -35.36 -10.07
C LEU A 24 25.57 -35.90 -9.75
N SER A 25 26.25 -35.27 -8.79
CA SER A 25 27.51 -35.75 -8.24
C SER A 25 27.39 -35.84 -6.73
N VAL A 26 27.82 -36.97 -6.18
CA VAL A 26 27.92 -37.21 -4.75
C VAL A 26 29.32 -37.71 -4.46
N LYS A 27 30.05 -37.02 -3.60
CA LYS A 27 31.37 -37.43 -3.13
C LYS A 27 31.33 -37.52 -1.62
N ALA A 28 31.78 -38.66 -1.10
CA ALA A 28 31.97 -38.89 0.32
C ALA A 28 33.43 -39.27 0.56
N ALA A 29 34.12 -38.56 1.46
CA ALA A 29 35.53 -38.78 1.75
C ALA A 29 35.80 -38.74 3.26
N GLY A 30 36.64 -39.64 3.75
CA GLY A 30 36.98 -39.77 5.18
C GLY A 30 36.81 -41.20 5.70
N GLN A 31 37.38 -41.48 6.88
CA GLN A 31 37.17 -42.75 7.61
C GLN A 31 36.24 -42.51 8.80
N GLY A 32 35.34 -43.46 9.09
CA GLY A 32 34.41 -43.38 10.23
C GLY A 32 32.96 -43.06 9.84
N THR A 33 32.13 -42.70 10.82
CA THR A 33 30.68 -42.45 10.63
C THR A 33 30.35 -41.03 10.17
N GLN A 34 31.33 -40.13 10.14
CA GLN A 34 31.18 -38.70 9.83
C GLN A 34 32.02 -38.29 8.60
N PRO A 35 31.73 -38.81 7.39
CA PRO A 35 32.44 -38.40 6.18
C PRO A 35 32.25 -36.92 5.86
N LYS A 36 33.25 -36.33 5.19
CA LYS A 36 33.07 -35.12 4.39
C LYS A 36 32.17 -35.47 3.21
N LEU A 37 31.13 -34.66 2.98
CA LEU A 37 30.12 -34.88 1.97
C LEU A 37 30.02 -33.67 1.04
N ASP A 38 30.14 -33.90 -0.26
CA ASP A 38 29.92 -32.91 -1.31
C ASP A 38 28.86 -33.43 -2.27
N ILE A 39 27.76 -32.70 -2.42
CA ILE A 39 26.68 -33.01 -3.35
C ILE A 39 26.51 -31.83 -4.29
N SER A 40 26.44 -32.09 -5.59
CA SER A 40 26.10 -31.06 -6.57
C SER A 40 25.11 -31.61 -7.59
N ALA A 41 24.14 -30.79 -7.98
CA ALA A 41 23.15 -31.15 -9.00
C ALA A 41 22.92 -30.01 -9.97
N VAL A 42 22.69 -30.34 -11.24
CA VAL A 42 22.30 -29.39 -12.30
C VAL A 42 20.97 -29.85 -12.87
N LEU A 43 19.98 -28.98 -12.76
CA LEU A 43 18.62 -29.22 -13.24
C LEU A 43 18.25 -28.12 -14.24
N PRO A 44 18.11 -28.44 -15.55
CA PRO A 44 17.69 -27.45 -16.53
C PRO A 44 16.34 -26.81 -16.22
N SER A 45 15.43 -27.56 -15.60
CA SER A 45 14.17 -27.01 -15.11
C SER A 45 13.60 -27.76 -13.92
N ALA A 46 12.82 -27.05 -13.12
CA ALA A 46 11.98 -27.60 -12.06
C ALA A 46 10.63 -26.88 -12.10
N ALA A 47 9.52 -27.60 -12.09
CA ALA A 47 8.18 -27.03 -12.15
C ALA A 47 7.28 -27.63 -11.07
N THR A 48 6.50 -26.75 -10.45
CA THR A 48 5.42 -27.07 -9.51
C THR A 48 4.12 -26.48 -10.05
N ASN A 49 3.01 -26.64 -9.33
CA ASN A 49 1.75 -25.96 -9.66
C ASN A 49 1.85 -24.42 -9.59
N LEU A 50 2.79 -23.89 -8.81
CA LEU A 50 2.87 -22.46 -8.50
C LEU A 50 4.01 -21.76 -9.22
N ALA A 51 5.09 -22.48 -9.50
CA ALA A 51 6.31 -21.88 -10.03
C ALA A 51 7.05 -22.79 -11.02
N LYS A 52 7.68 -22.17 -12.01
CA LYS A 52 8.61 -22.80 -12.94
C LYS A 52 9.99 -22.17 -12.78
N VAL A 53 11.00 -22.98 -12.50
CA VAL A 53 12.39 -22.57 -12.32
C VAL A 53 13.21 -23.12 -13.49
N GLU A 54 14.09 -22.30 -14.04
CA GLU A 54 14.99 -22.65 -15.14
C GLU A 54 16.45 -22.44 -14.73
N GLY A 55 17.35 -23.32 -15.20
CA GLY A 55 18.79 -23.21 -14.95
C GLY A 55 19.15 -23.36 -13.47
N LEU A 56 18.63 -24.38 -12.80
CA LEU A 56 18.87 -24.62 -11.37
C LEU A 56 20.20 -25.36 -11.16
N THR A 57 21.07 -24.81 -10.34
CA THR A 57 22.29 -25.48 -9.86
C THR A 57 22.29 -25.51 -8.35
N LEU A 58 22.57 -26.68 -7.77
CA LEU A 58 22.66 -26.89 -6.33
C LEU A 58 24.05 -27.38 -5.99
N ALA A 59 24.58 -26.88 -4.88
CA ALA A 59 25.76 -27.41 -4.21
C ALA A 59 25.46 -27.50 -2.72
N LEU A 60 25.74 -28.64 -2.11
CA LEU A 60 25.64 -28.89 -0.67
C LEU A 60 26.97 -29.48 -0.21
N HIS A 61 27.46 -28.99 0.90
CA HIS A 61 28.73 -29.34 1.48
C HIS A 61 28.58 -29.60 2.99
N SER A 62 29.26 -30.62 3.50
CA SER A 62 29.40 -30.89 4.93
C SER A 62 30.80 -31.40 5.22
N ASP A 63 31.47 -30.83 6.22
CA ASP A 63 32.80 -31.28 6.64
C ASP A 63 32.76 -32.54 7.53
N ALA A 64 31.62 -32.81 8.18
CA ALA A 64 31.49 -33.91 9.16
C ALA A 64 30.02 -34.38 9.28
N PHE A 65 29.48 -35.00 8.24
CA PHE A 65 28.09 -35.46 8.23
C PHE A 65 27.96 -36.87 8.81
N ASP A 66 27.34 -37.02 9.98
CA ASP A 66 26.99 -38.33 10.52
C ASP A 66 25.87 -38.96 9.69
N VAL A 67 26.21 -39.97 8.88
CA VAL A 67 25.26 -40.64 7.97
C VAL A 67 24.20 -41.43 8.74
N LYS A 68 24.52 -41.92 9.95
CA LYS A 68 23.63 -42.77 10.74
C LYS A 68 22.57 -41.93 11.45
N SER A 69 22.97 -40.86 12.13
CA SER A 69 22.03 -39.94 12.80
C SER A 69 21.49 -38.86 11.88
N ARG A 70 22.05 -38.70 10.68
CA ARG A 70 21.75 -37.62 9.71
C ARG A 70 21.97 -36.25 10.33
N THR A 71 23.13 -36.05 10.95
CA THR A 71 23.44 -34.82 11.67
C THR A 71 24.82 -34.30 11.32
N GLY A 72 25.03 -32.98 11.38
CA GLY A 72 26.32 -32.37 11.15
C GLY A 72 26.22 -30.95 10.59
N PRO A 73 27.35 -30.25 10.43
CA PRO A 73 27.37 -28.95 9.78
C PRO A 73 26.97 -29.10 8.31
N ILE A 74 26.20 -28.15 7.79
CA ILE A 74 25.80 -28.11 6.38
C ILE A 74 25.99 -26.70 5.84
N SER A 75 26.50 -26.59 4.62
CA SER A 75 26.47 -25.36 3.85
C SER A 75 26.00 -25.65 2.44
N GLY A 76 25.26 -24.73 1.84
CA GLY A 76 24.65 -24.93 0.55
C GLY A 76 24.58 -23.66 -0.27
N THR A 77 24.56 -23.82 -1.58
CA THR A 77 24.29 -22.77 -2.56
C THR A 77 23.31 -23.30 -3.58
N VAL A 78 22.29 -22.51 -3.89
CA VAL A 78 21.33 -22.77 -4.95
C VAL A 78 21.29 -21.56 -5.86
N THR A 79 21.49 -21.76 -7.16
CA THR A 79 21.33 -20.70 -8.17
C THR A 79 20.22 -21.08 -9.12
N ALA A 80 19.35 -20.14 -9.44
CA ALA A 80 18.33 -20.28 -10.48
C ALA A 80 18.48 -19.13 -11.47
N ASP A 81 18.52 -19.44 -12.77
CA ASP A 81 18.64 -18.40 -13.81
C ASP A 81 17.34 -17.61 -13.99
N LYS A 82 16.20 -18.26 -13.78
CA LYS A 82 14.88 -17.64 -13.87
C LYS A 82 13.88 -18.36 -13.00
N ILE A 83 13.05 -17.60 -12.29
CA ILE A 83 11.89 -18.10 -11.55
C ILE A 83 10.63 -17.45 -12.12
N GLY A 84 9.79 -18.25 -12.77
CA GLY A 84 8.44 -17.87 -13.19
C GLY A 84 7.45 -18.17 -12.08
N LEU A 85 6.77 -17.14 -11.58
CA LEU A 85 5.74 -17.23 -10.55
C LEU A 85 4.50 -16.48 -11.05
N ASP A 86 3.33 -17.11 -10.97
CA ASP A 86 2.05 -16.48 -11.34
C ASP A 86 1.51 -15.64 -10.18
N ASN A 87 2.27 -14.62 -9.80
CA ASN A 87 1.87 -13.65 -8.80
C ASN A 87 2.47 -12.28 -9.15
N PRO A 88 1.67 -11.29 -9.58
CA PRO A 88 2.17 -10.00 -10.04
C PRO A 88 2.80 -9.15 -8.93
N THR A 89 2.53 -9.47 -7.67
CA THR A 89 3.09 -8.77 -6.48
C THR A 89 4.49 -9.28 -6.15
N ILE A 90 4.76 -10.58 -6.35
CA ILE A 90 6.02 -11.23 -5.95
C ILE A 90 6.96 -11.40 -7.14
N ALA A 91 6.44 -11.69 -8.34
CA ALA A 91 7.25 -11.96 -9.53
C ALA A 91 8.33 -10.88 -9.82
N PRO A 92 8.06 -9.57 -9.66
CA PRO A 92 9.09 -8.55 -9.87
C PRO A 92 10.26 -8.62 -8.86
N LEU A 93 10.03 -9.13 -7.65
CA LEU A 93 11.05 -9.22 -6.59
C LEU A 93 12.05 -10.36 -6.84
N ILE A 94 11.63 -11.39 -7.58
CA ILE A 94 12.44 -12.58 -7.88
C ILE A 94 12.78 -12.69 -9.36
N ALA A 95 12.63 -11.59 -10.09
CA ALA A 95 12.99 -11.52 -11.50
C ALA A 95 14.51 -11.61 -11.68
N GLY A 96 14.94 -12.23 -12.78
CA GLY A 96 16.35 -12.43 -13.08
C GLY A 96 16.96 -13.64 -12.36
N ARG A 97 18.28 -13.67 -12.29
CA ARG A 97 19.04 -14.74 -11.64
C ARG A 97 19.01 -14.56 -10.13
N ILE A 98 18.70 -15.64 -9.42
CA ILE A 98 18.68 -15.69 -7.95
C ILE A 98 19.76 -16.63 -7.46
N THR A 99 20.48 -16.21 -6.42
CA THR A 99 21.44 -17.05 -5.69
C THR A 99 21.04 -17.11 -4.22
N ALA A 100 20.71 -18.29 -3.73
CA ALA A 100 20.49 -18.56 -2.32
C ALA A 100 21.71 -19.26 -1.71
N LYS A 101 22.11 -18.85 -0.51
CA LYS A 101 23.16 -19.50 0.28
C LYS A 101 22.63 -19.83 1.66
N VAL A 102 23.12 -20.91 2.24
CA VAL A 102 22.81 -21.30 3.62
C VAL A 102 24.03 -21.92 4.27
N ALA A 103 24.24 -21.65 5.55
CA ALA A 103 25.21 -22.30 6.41
C ALA A 103 24.55 -22.53 7.77
N GLY A 104 24.79 -23.70 8.34
CA GLY A 104 24.14 -24.12 9.58
C GLY A 104 24.47 -25.55 9.96
N SER A 105 23.55 -26.19 10.67
CA SER A 105 23.67 -27.59 11.06
C SER A 105 22.34 -28.32 11.00
N LEU A 106 22.42 -29.61 10.68
CA LEU A 106 21.32 -30.55 10.80
C LEU A 106 21.47 -31.32 12.12
N ALA A 107 20.44 -31.26 12.95
CA ALA A 107 20.25 -32.08 14.13
C ALA A 107 19.15 -33.12 13.87
N THR A 108 18.98 -34.08 14.78
CA THR A 108 17.99 -35.14 14.62
C THR A 108 16.56 -34.60 14.58
N ASP A 109 16.30 -33.52 15.30
CA ASP A 109 14.98 -32.92 15.49
C ASP A 109 14.86 -31.51 14.90
N ALA A 110 15.92 -30.97 14.31
CA ALA A 110 15.90 -29.60 13.81
C ALA A 110 16.99 -29.28 12.79
N ILE A 111 16.76 -28.21 12.05
CA ILE A 111 17.77 -27.49 11.26
C ILE A 111 18.07 -26.18 11.99
N VAL A 112 19.34 -25.90 12.25
CA VAL A 112 19.80 -24.59 12.72
C VAL A 112 20.45 -23.89 11.55
N ILE A 113 20.06 -22.64 11.30
CA ILE A 113 20.57 -21.78 10.24
C ILE A 113 21.38 -20.68 10.92
N ASP A 114 22.70 -20.75 10.81
CA ASP A 114 23.60 -19.73 11.36
C ASP A 114 23.63 -18.50 10.45
N SER A 115 23.55 -18.73 9.13
CA SER A 115 23.37 -17.66 8.15
C SER A 115 22.73 -18.21 6.86
N GLY A 116 21.77 -17.47 6.35
CA GLY A 116 21.13 -17.70 5.07
C GLY A 116 21.02 -16.39 4.31
N SER A 117 21.05 -16.46 2.99
CA SER A 117 20.80 -15.29 2.14
C SER A 117 20.15 -15.68 0.83
N VAL A 118 19.40 -14.74 0.26
CA VAL A 118 18.92 -14.81 -1.13
C VAL A 118 19.27 -13.49 -1.79
N THR A 119 20.02 -13.54 -2.89
CA THR A 119 20.51 -12.38 -3.63
C THR A 119 19.96 -12.43 -5.05
N GLY A 120 19.39 -11.32 -5.49
CA GLY A 120 18.92 -11.09 -6.85
C GLY A 120 19.04 -9.61 -7.21
N ASP A 121 18.54 -9.25 -8.39
CA ASP A 121 18.63 -7.86 -8.88
C ASP A 121 17.74 -6.91 -8.07
N ALA A 122 16.49 -7.34 -7.81
CA ALA A 122 15.47 -6.54 -7.14
C ALA A 122 15.37 -6.79 -5.63
N LEU A 123 15.90 -7.90 -5.12
CA LEU A 123 15.72 -8.31 -3.73
C LEU A 123 16.99 -8.97 -3.19
N ASN A 124 17.47 -8.44 -2.06
CA ASN A 124 18.48 -9.05 -1.23
C ASN A 124 17.86 -9.42 0.11
N THR A 125 18.17 -10.60 0.63
CA THR A 125 17.70 -11.05 1.94
C THR A 125 18.82 -11.72 2.71
N GLY A 126 18.74 -11.61 4.04
CA GLY A 126 19.50 -12.37 5.00
C GLY A 126 18.56 -12.96 6.04
N PHE A 127 18.82 -14.18 6.48
CA PHE A 127 18.03 -14.84 7.52
C PHE A 127 18.86 -15.80 8.36
N ASP A 128 18.44 -16.02 9.60
CA ASP A 128 19.00 -16.98 10.54
C ASP A 128 17.87 -17.55 11.40
N GLY A 129 18.10 -18.68 12.07
CA GLY A 129 17.14 -19.24 13.01
C GLY A 129 17.10 -20.76 13.06
N ARG A 130 15.92 -21.33 13.34
CA ARG A 130 15.73 -22.75 13.59
C ARG A 130 14.42 -23.25 12.96
N VAL A 131 14.47 -24.45 12.40
CA VAL A 131 13.31 -25.19 11.92
C VAL A 131 13.26 -26.52 12.65
N SER A 132 12.17 -26.79 13.36
CA SER A 132 11.92 -28.09 13.99
C SER A 132 11.45 -29.11 12.94
N LEU A 133 12.10 -30.26 12.93
CA LEU A 133 11.75 -31.41 12.09
C LEU A 133 10.70 -32.30 12.76
N THR A 134 10.46 -32.13 14.06
CA THR A 134 9.48 -32.92 14.81
C THR A 134 8.05 -32.47 14.55
N ASP A 135 7.83 -31.15 14.55
CA ASP A 135 6.50 -30.53 14.49
C ASP A 135 6.39 -29.43 13.42
N GLY A 136 7.47 -29.15 12.67
CA GLY A 136 7.47 -28.13 11.64
C GLY A 136 7.41 -26.70 12.17
N ALA A 137 7.68 -26.48 13.46
CA ALA A 137 7.82 -25.14 14.00
C ALA A 137 9.02 -24.41 13.39
N ILE A 138 8.88 -23.12 13.13
CA ILE A 138 9.88 -22.26 12.50
C ILE A 138 10.10 -21.05 13.40
N ASP A 139 11.35 -20.66 13.60
CA ASP A 139 11.75 -19.42 14.26
C ASP A 139 12.87 -18.81 13.41
N LEU A 140 12.62 -17.65 12.79
CA LEU A 140 13.53 -17.03 11.82
C LEU A 140 13.63 -15.53 12.05
N ASN A 141 14.86 -15.02 12.11
CA ASN A 141 15.13 -13.62 11.91
C ASN A 141 15.29 -13.36 10.41
N LEU A 142 14.61 -12.34 9.90
CA LEU A 142 14.65 -11.95 8.50
C LEU A 142 15.10 -10.49 8.37
N ARG A 143 15.96 -10.24 7.38
CA ARG A 143 16.27 -8.93 6.84
C ARG A 143 16.12 -8.98 5.33
N ALA A 144 15.49 -7.98 4.75
CA ALA A 144 15.27 -7.85 3.33
C ALA A 144 15.53 -6.41 2.90
N ASP A 145 16.07 -6.25 1.70
CA ASP A 145 16.38 -4.99 1.07
C ASP A 145 15.96 -5.12 -0.40
N ALA A 146 14.89 -4.40 -0.76
CA ALA A 146 14.23 -4.51 -2.04
C ALA A 146 14.27 -3.19 -2.81
N ALA A 147 14.46 -3.26 -4.13
CA ALA A 147 14.24 -2.12 -5.00
C ALA A 147 12.75 -1.75 -4.96
N SER A 148 12.42 -0.51 -4.59
CA SER A 148 11.02 -0.08 -4.43
C SER A 148 10.25 -0.11 -5.76
N ALA A 149 10.95 -0.01 -6.90
CA ALA A 149 10.37 -0.20 -8.22
C ALA A 149 9.80 -1.61 -8.45
N ALA A 150 10.28 -2.62 -7.72
CA ALA A 150 9.76 -3.99 -7.76
C ALA A 150 8.60 -4.23 -6.78
N LEU A 151 8.35 -3.31 -5.84
CA LEU A 151 7.20 -3.39 -4.93
C LEU A 151 5.90 -3.00 -5.65
N PRO A 152 4.72 -3.33 -5.09
CA PRO A 152 3.42 -3.00 -5.69
C PRO A 152 3.28 -1.50 -5.98
N ALA A 153 2.71 -1.16 -7.13
CA ALA A 153 2.61 0.24 -7.60
C ALA A 153 1.96 1.18 -6.57
N ALA A 154 0.94 0.69 -5.85
CA ALA A 154 0.24 1.43 -4.81
C ALA A 154 1.13 1.87 -3.63
N ALA A 155 2.24 1.16 -3.36
CA ALA A 155 3.14 1.49 -2.27
C ALA A 155 4.25 2.47 -2.68
N ARG A 156 4.53 2.66 -3.98
CA ARG A 156 5.76 3.33 -4.46
C ARG A 156 5.83 4.82 -4.17
N GLY A 157 4.69 5.51 -4.06
CA GLY A 157 4.64 6.98 -4.02
C GLY A 157 5.42 7.62 -2.87
N VAL A 158 5.61 6.91 -1.75
CA VAL A 158 6.30 7.39 -0.55
C VAL A 158 7.64 6.71 -0.28
N LEU A 159 8.03 5.75 -1.12
CA LEU A 159 9.24 4.95 -0.92
C LEU A 159 10.43 5.62 -1.60
N ALA A 160 11.60 5.49 -0.99
CA ALA A 160 12.87 5.77 -1.63
C ALA A 160 13.21 4.72 -2.69
N GLU A 161 14.38 4.81 -3.31
CA GLU A 161 14.86 3.85 -4.32
C GLU A 161 14.87 2.40 -3.80
N ARG A 162 15.23 2.23 -2.52
CA ARG A 162 15.22 0.93 -1.83
C ARG A 162 14.39 0.97 -0.56
N THR A 163 13.88 -0.19 -0.18
CA THR A 163 13.09 -0.42 1.03
C THR A 163 13.71 -1.55 1.82
N GLU A 164 14.10 -1.26 3.06
CA GLU A 164 14.60 -2.24 4.01
C GLU A 164 13.45 -2.72 4.91
N LEU A 165 13.40 -4.02 5.15
CA LEU A 165 12.45 -4.68 6.03
C LEU A 165 13.20 -5.66 6.94
N SER A 166 12.88 -5.68 8.22
CA SER A 166 13.32 -6.72 9.14
C SER A 166 12.17 -7.21 10.00
N ALA A 167 12.19 -8.48 10.40
CA ALA A 167 11.17 -9.09 11.25
C ALA A 167 11.69 -10.38 11.90
N ALA A 168 11.18 -10.70 13.10
CA ALA A 168 11.31 -12.02 13.71
C ALA A 168 10.03 -12.82 13.44
N LEU A 169 10.13 -13.84 12.61
CA LEU A 169 9.05 -14.69 12.16
C LEU A 169 9.02 -15.99 12.94
N LYS A 170 7.87 -16.36 13.47
CA LYS A 170 7.65 -17.65 14.12
C LYS A 170 6.41 -18.32 13.56
N ARG A 171 6.51 -19.62 13.29
CA ARG A 171 5.39 -20.52 13.01
C ARG A 171 5.38 -21.61 14.06
N ASP A 172 4.28 -21.81 14.77
CA ASP A 172 4.17 -22.90 15.74
C ASP A 172 3.72 -24.22 15.08
N ALA A 173 3.65 -25.29 15.88
CA ALA A 173 3.22 -26.61 15.44
C ALA A 173 1.77 -26.66 14.92
N ASN A 174 0.91 -25.76 15.41
CA ASN A 174 -0.49 -25.63 14.99
C ASN A 174 -0.62 -24.83 13.68
N GLY A 175 0.48 -24.23 13.21
CA GLY A 175 0.51 -23.40 12.01
C GLY A 175 0.19 -21.93 12.26
N ASN A 176 0.08 -21.50 13.52
CA ASN A 176 -0.07 -20.09 13.84
C ASN A 176 1.23 -19.35 13.50
N VAL A 177 1.10 -18.17 12.92
CA VAL A 177 2.23 -17.35 12.48
C VAL A 177 2.27 -16.06 13.27
N THR A 178 3.45 -15.66 13.75
CA THR A 178 3.69 -14.34 14.33
C THR A 178 4.90 -13.69 13.68
N ALA A 179 4.80 -12.41 13.41
CA ALA A 179 5.88 -11.55 12.98
C ALA A 179 6.04 -10.45 14.04
N ASN A 180 7.12 -10.51 14.82
CA ASN A 180 7.43 -9.55 15.86
C ASN A 180 8.57 -8.64 15.41
N ALA A 181 8.69 -7.47 16.04
CA ALA A 181 9.73 -6.50 15.73
C ALA A 181 9.86 -6.22 14.23
N ILE A 182 8.70 -6.11 13.55
CA ILE A 182 8.64 -5.70 12.16
C ILE A 182 9.18 -4.28 12.12
N ARG A 183 10.17 -4.02 11.27
CA ARG A 183 10.69 -2.69 11.02
C ARG A 183 10.89 -2.48 9.53
N LEU A 184 10.32 -1.41 9.00
CA LEU A 184 10.42 -0.99 7.62
C LEU A 184 11.02 0.42 7.55
N VAL A 185 11.98 0.59 6.66
CA VAL A 185 12.66 1.88 6.42
C VAL A 185 12.78 2.10 4.92
N SER A 186 12.32 3.25 4.44
CA SER A 186 12.51 3.67 3.06
C SER A 186 12.53 5.20 2.96
N GLY A 187 13.73 5.80 2.92
CA GLY A 187 13.90 7.25 2.88
C GLY A 187 13.24 7.95 4.07
N ALA A 188 12.24 8.79 3.79
CA ALA A 188 11.48 9.52 4.80
C ALA A 188 10.41 8.68 5.51
N LEU A 189 10.13 7.46 5.02
CA LEU A 189 9.16 6.55 5.61
C LEU A 189 9.84 5.59 6.59
N THR A 190 9.27 5.50 7.79
CA THR A 190 9.61 4.49 8.81
C THR A 190 8.34 3.85 9.35
N ALA A 191 8.39 2.56 9.65
CA ALA A 191 7.31 1.86 10.34
C ALA A 191 7.85 0.73 11.21
N ASP A 192 7.27 0.55 12.38
CA ASP A 192 7.57 -0.49 13.35
C ASP A 192 6.26 -1.18 13.76
N GLY A 193 6.32 -2.48 14.08
CA GLY A 193 5.16 -3.14 14.66
C GLY A 193 5.23 -4.67 14.69
N GLN A 194 4.06 -5.27 14.62
CA GLN A 194 3.86 -6.70 14.78
C GLN A 194 2.60 -7.19 14.06
N ALA A 195 2.60 -8.46 13.69
CA ALA A 195 1.48 -9.13 13.07
C ALA A 195 1.37 -10.57 13.58
N SER A 196 0.15 -11.10 13.63
CA SER A 196 -0.11 -12.50 13.93
C SER A 196 -1.31 -13.02 13.16
N LEU A 197 -1.26 -14.31 12.83
CA LEU A 197 -2.34 -15.05 12.21
C LEU A 197 -2.48 -16.38 12.94
N ALA A 198 -3.55 -16.51 13.71
CA ALA A 198 -3.86 -17.72 14.47
C ALA A 198 -5.34 -18.05 14.29
N ASP A 199 -5.68 -19.31 14.04
CA ASP A 199 -7.08 -19.75 13.84
C ASP A 199 -7.88 -18.88 12.84
N ASN A 200 -7.23 -18.45 11.75
CA ASN A 200 -7.76 -17.52 10.74
C ASN A 200 -8.12 -16.11 11.25
N GLN A 201 -7.71 -15.77 12.48
CA GLN A 201 -7.76 -14.43 13.06
C GLN A 201 -6.44 -13.71 12.82
N LEU A 202 -6.52 -12.61 12.10
CA LEU A 202 -5.44 -11.66 11.88
C LEU A 202 -5.45 -10.64 13.03
N ALA A 203 -4.27 -10.34 13.56
CA ALA A 203 -4.05 -9.17 14.41
C ALA A 203 -2.77 -8.46 13.96
N VAL A 204 -2.86 -7.17 13.64
CA VAL A 204 -1.76 -6.33 13.17
C VAL A 204 -1.76 -5.03 13.96
N ASP A 205 -0.59 -4.60 14.40
CA ASP A 205 -0.35 -3.29 14.99
C ASP A 205 0.92 -2.71 14.39
N ILE A 206 0.81 -1.60 13.67
CA ILE A 206 1.91 -0.91 13.00
C ILE A 206 1.85 0.56 13.37
N LYS A 207 2.98 1.14 13.75
CA LYS A 207 3.15 2.57 13.94
C LYS A 207 4.27 3.05 13.04
N GLY A 208 4.15 4.24 12.48
CA GLY A 208 5.18 4.76 11.62
C GLY A 208 5.11 6.27 11.49
N ALA A 209 6.04 6.79 10.70
CA ALA A 209 6.12 8.20 10.39
C ALA A 209 6.58 8.40 8.95
N LEU A 210 6.06 9.44 8.32
CA LEU A 210 6.59 10.01 7.10
C LEU A 210 7.13 11.40 7.47
N THR A 211 8.45 11.54 7.48
CA THR A 211 9.11 12.77 7.95
C THR A 211 9.11 13.89 6.90
N ASP A 212 8.73 13.57 5.67
CA ASP A 212 8.63 14.52 4.56
C ASP A 212 7.38 14.23 3.72
N ILE A 213 6.32 14.99 3.97
CA ILE A 213 5.06 14.85 3.22
C ILE A 213 5.11 15.48 1.82
N SER A 214 6.22 16.13 1.43
CA SER A 214 6.36 16.64 0.05
C SER A 214 6.32 15.52 -0.99
N LEU A 215 6.63 14.29 -0.56
CA LEU A 215 6.49 13.06 -1.35
C LEU A 215 5.04 12.72 -1.69
N LEU A 216 4.07 13.18 -0.88
CA LEU A 216 2.64 13.00 -1.15
C LEU A 216 2.07 14.12 -2.02
N SER A 217 2.54 15.35 -1.80
CA SER A 217 2.13 16.55 -2.53
C SER A 217 3.25 17.58 -2.50
N GLY A 218 3.71 18.03 -3.67
CA GLY A 218 4.89 18.90 -3.78
C GLY A 218 4.79 20.24 -3.02
N ASP A 219 3.58 20.71 -2.76
CA ASP A 219 3.33 21.95 -2.01
C ASP A 219 3.19 21.72 -0.50
N ALA A 220 3.28 20.47 -0.04
CA ALA A 220 3.13 20.10 1.36
C ALA A 220 4.49 19.92 2.04
N LYS A 221 4.60 20.38 3.28
CA LYS A 221 5.79 20.27 4.13
C LYS A 221 5.39 19.88 5.53
N GLY A 222 6.27 19.14 6.19
CA GLY A 222 6.07 18.66 7.55
C GLY A 222 6.12 17.14 7.61
N ALA A 223 5.75 16.62 8.77
CA ALA A 223 5.79 15.20 9.07
C ALA A 223 4.42 14.72 9.55
N ILE A 224 4.09 13.47 9.23
CA ILE A 224 2.92 12.79 9.79
C ILE A 224 3.41 11.56 10.56
N ALA A 225 2.75 11.27 11.68
CA ALA A 225 2.79 9.97 12.32
C ALA A 225 1.52 9.21 11.94
N PHE A 226 1.61 7.89 11.81
CA PHE A 226 0.45 7.04 11.57
C PHE A 226 0.48 5.81 12.47
N ALA A 227 -0.71 5.31 12.80
CA ALA A 227 -0.92 4.05 13.49
C ALA A 227 -2.00 3.27 12.76
N LEU A 228 -1.69 2.04 12.36
CA LEU A 228 -2.60 1.11 11.71
C LEU A 228 -2.79 -0.10 12.63
N ASN A 229 -4.05 -0.43 12.88
CA ASN A 229 -4.43 -1.67 13.54
C ASN A 229 -5.39 -2.44 12.63
N ALA A 230 -5.24 -3.76 12.58
CA ALA A 230 -6.16 -4.64 11.89
C ALA A 230 -6.46 -5.85 12.77
N GLN A 231 -7.73 -6.21 12.93
CA GLN A 231 -8.17 -7.35 13.76
C GLN A 231 -9.33 -8.10 13.10
N GLY A 232 -9.43 -9.41 13.34
CA GLY A 232 -10.56 -10.22 12.87
C GLY A 232 -10.18 -11.20 11.76
N ALA A 233 -11.15 -11.63 10.95
CA ALA A 233 -10.92 -12.64 9.93
C ALA A 233 -9.93 -12.14 8.85
N GLY A 234 -8.96 -12.97 8.45
CA GLY A 234 -7.91 -12.57 7.50
C GLY A 234 -8.41 -12.09 6.13
N THR A 235 -9.61 -12.48 5.71
CA THR A 235 -10.23 -12.04 4.44
C THR A 235 -11.08 -10.78 4.56
N ALA A 236 -11.44 -10.36 5.78
CA ALA A 236 -12.29 -9.21 6.03
C ALA A 236 -12.03 -8.60 7.42
N PRO A 237 -10.80 -8.16 7.72
CA PRO A 237 -10.46 -7.61 9.03
C PRO A 237 -11.11 -6.24 9.24
N ASP A 238 -11.42 -5.96 10.50
CA ASP A 238 -11.70 -4.61 10.97
C ASP A 238 -10.38 -3.83 11.03
N LEU A 239 -10.37 -2.64 10.45
CA LEU A 239 -9.23 -1.74 10.35
C LEU A 239 -9.48 -0.49 11.17
N SER A 240 -8.43 0.01 11.81
CA SER A 240 -8.37 1.38 12.30
C SER A 240 -7.05 2.02 11.93
N LEU A 241 -7.12 3.18 11.28
CA LEU A 241 -6.00 4.03 10.91
C LEU A 241 -6.14 5.35 11.65
N THR A 242 -5.06 5.80 12.28
CA THR A 242 -4.92 7.17 12.78
C THR A 242 -3.72 7.79 12.09
N VAL A 243 -3.86 9.04 11.65
CA VAL A 243 -2.78 9.87 11.14
C VAL A 243 -2.80 11.18 11.91
N ASP A 244 -1.69 11.51 12.56
CA ASP A 244 -1.52 12.73 13.34
C ASP A 244 -0.41 13.59 12.75
N SER A 245 -0.56 14.91 12.87
CA SER A 245 0.54 15.85 12.70
C SER A 245 0.38 17.05 13.61
N ASP A 246 1.45 17.38 14.32
CA ASP A 246 1.50 18.58 15.16
C ASP A 246 1.40 19.86 14.31
N ARG A 247 2.14 19.87 13.18
CA ARG A 247 2.23 21.03 12.29
C ARG A 247 2.61 20.59 10.89
N LEU A 248 1.78 20.96 9.93
CA LEU A 248 2.04 20.86 8.49
C LEU A 248 1.95 22.24 7.87
N SER A 249 2.55 22.39 6.70
CA SER A 249 2.32 23.52 5.82
C SER A 249 1.92 22.99 4.46
N VAL A 250 0.75 23.37 3.96
CA VAL A 250 0.33 23.09 2.58
C VAL A 250 0.23 24.43 1.89
N ALA A 251 0.99 24.62 0.81
CA ALA A 251 0.97 25.86 0.04
C ALA A 251 1.20 27.09 0.94
N GLU A 252 2.28 27.07 1.73
CA GLU A 252 2.65 28.12 2.71
C GLU A 252 1.60 28.39 3.83
N ARG A 253 0.58 27.55 3.95
CA ARG A 253 -0.46 27.66 4.97
C ARG A 253 -0.32 26.58 6.01
N GLU A 254 -0.22 27.06 7.23
CA GLU A 254 -0.04 26.22 8.38
C GLU A 254 -1.34 25.53 8.79
N ILE A 255 -1.21 24.24 9.03
CA ILE A 255 -2.22 23.37 9.61
C ILE A 255 -1.64 22.80 10.90
N THR A 256 -2.31 23.02 12.03
CA THR A 256 -1.87 22.51 13.34
C THR A 256 -2.86 21.51 13.92
N GLY A 257 -2.34 20.57 14.72
CA GLY A 257 -3.15 19.57 15.40
C GLY A 257 -4.01 18.73 14.45
N LEU A 258 -3.45 18.40 13.27
CA LEU A 258 -4.14 17.56 12.30
C LEU A 258 -4.30 16.16 12.89
N ARG A 259 -5.51 15.65 12.87
CA ARG A 259 -5.82 14.25 13.18
C ARG A 259 -6.84 13.72 12.19
N LEU A 260 -6.46 12.68 11.47
CA LEU A 260 -7.35 11.88 10.65
C LEU A 260 -7.52 10.52 11.31
N THR A 261 -8.76 10.09 11.46
CA THR A 261 -9.10 8.73 11.90
C THR A 261 -9.96 8.07 10.85
N ALA A 262 -9.65 6.83 10.50
CA ALA A 262 -10.43 6.03 9.59
C ALA A 262 -10.62 4.64 10.20
N THR A 263 -11.86 4.21 10.39
CA THR A 263 -12.19 2.86 10.85
C THR A 263 -13.06 2.18 9.81
N GLY A 264 -12.88 0.89 9.56
CA GLY A 264 -13.66 0.24 8.53
C GLY A 264 -13.46 -1.27 8.47
N LYS A 265 -14.19 -1.91 7.56
CA LYS A 265 -14.04 -3.34 7.29
C LYS A 265 -13.40 -3.52 5.92
N ALA A 266 -12.26 -4.22 5.88
CA ALA A 266 -11.54 -4.53 4.65
C ALA A 266 -12.14 -5.76 3.95
N ASP A 267 -13.42 -5.66 3.59
CA ASP A 267 -14.12 -6.65 2.78
C ASP A 267 -14.13 -6.17 1.32
N ALA A 268 -13.52 -6.94 0.41
CA ALA A 268 -13.44 -6.58 -1.01
C ALA A 268 -14.83 -6.51 -1.68
N ALA A 269 -15.79 -7.31 -1.22
CA ALA A 269 -17.15 -7.30 -1.74
C ALA A 269 -17.99 -6.16 -1.13
N ASN A 270 -17.81 -5.90 0.17
CA ASN A 270 -18.60 -4.92 0.92
C ASN A 270 -17.73 -3.99 1.77
N PRO A 271 -16.94 -3.09 1.15
CA PRO A 271 -16.10 -2.18 1.91
C PRO A 271 -16.97 -1.19 2.70
N ALA A 272 -16.61 -0.97 3.95
CA ALA A 272 -17.25 0.03 4.81
C ALA A 272 -16.16 0.83 5.53
N ALA A 273 -16.33 2.14 5.63
CA ALA A 273 -15.39 3.00 6.34
C ALA A 273 -16.08 4.22 6.95
N ASN A 274 -15.62 4.64 8.11
CA ASN A 274 -15.94 5.91 8.73
C ASN A 274 -14.66 6.71 8.82
N VAL A 275 -14.66 7.90 8.24
CA VAL A 275 -13.52 8.82 8.21
C VAL A 275 -13.90 10.08 8.96
N GLN A 276 -13.01 10.51 9.85
CA GLN A 276 -13.10 11.79 10.55
C GLN A 276 -11.77 12.52 10.42
N LEU A 277 -11.86 13.83 10.23
CA LEU A 277 -10.73 14.74 10.12
C LEU A 277 -10.94 15.89 11.09
N THR A 278 -9.90 16.25 11.84
CA THR A 278 -9.87 17.44 12.68
C THR A 278 -8.55 18.16 12.51
N GLY A 279 -8.54 19.47 12.68
CA GLY A 279 -7.32 20.27 12.70
C GLY A 279 -7.63 21.75 12.87
N ASN A 280 -6.62 22.58 12.70
CA ASN A 280 -6.75 24.02 12.73
C ASN A 280 -5.96 24.63 11.57
N VAL A 281 -6.61 25.47 10.77
CA VAL A 281 -6.00 26.21 9.66
C VAL A 281 -6.12 27.70 9.96
N ALA A 282 -4.98 28.39 10.08
CA ALA A 282 -4.94 29.84 10.31
C ALA A 282 -5.85 30.33 11.48
N GLY A 283 -5.96 29.53 12.54
CA GLY A 283 -6.79 29.84 13.72
C GLY A 283 -8.25 29.39 13.62
N GLN A 284 -8.66 28.81 12.49
CA GLN A 284 -10.02 28.32 12.28
C GLN A 284 -10.09 26.79 12.39
N PRO A 285 -11.10 26.25 13.10
CA PRO A 285 -11.27 24.80 13.23
C PRO A 285 -11.59 24.18 11.87
N LEU A 286 -10.84 23.15 11.51
CA LEU A 286 -11.09 22.26 10.39
C LEU A 286 -11.74 20.98 10.91
N GLN A 287 -12.86 20.59 10.32
CA GLN A 287 -13.52 19.32 10.61
C GLN A 287 -13.98 18.67 9.31
N GLY A 288 -13.83 17.36 9.22
CA GLY A 288 -14.32 16.57 8.10
C GLY A 288 -14.93 15.26 8.60
N ARG A 289 -15.95 14.79 7.90
CA ARG A 289 -16.56 13.48 8.15
C ARG A 289 -17.08 12.89 6.85
N ALA A 290 -16.91 11.59 6.68
CA ALA A 290 -17.53 10.83 5.60
C ALA A 290 -17.73 9.38 6.04
N VAL A 291 -18.89 8.79 5.73
CA VAL A 291 -19.17 7.37 5.98
C VAL A 291 -19.39 6.65 4.66
N LEU A 292 -18.43 5.81 4.26
CA LEU A 292 -18.59 4.88 3.15
C LEU A 292 -19.35 3.65 3.64
N ALA A 293 -20.49 3.37 3.00
CA ALA A 293 -21.28 2.17 3.20
C ALA A 293 -21.47 1.44 1.87
N THR A 294 -21.48 0.11 1.91
CA THR A 294 -21.83 -0.74 0.77
C THR A 294 -23.04 -1.58 1.12
N SER A 295 -24.08 -1.54 0.27
CA SER A 295 -25.28 -2.38 0.36
C SER A 295 -25.67 -2.85 -1.04
N ASP A 296 -25.90 -4.15 -1.21
CA ASP A 296 -26.34 -4.74 -2.49
C ASP A 296 -25.43 -4.37 -3.68
N GLY A 297 -24.11 -4.31 -3.45
CA GLY A 297 -23.11 -3.90 -4.44
C GLY A 297 -23.09 -2.41 -4.76
N LYS A 298 -24.00 -1.62 -4.19
CA LYS A 298 -24.02 -0.15 -4.32
C LYS A 298 -23.24 0.48 -3.19
N ARG A 299 -22.34 1.39 -3.55
CA ARG A 299 -21.53 2.14 -2.60
C ARG A 299 -22.15 3.51 -2.39
N ALA A 300 -22.10 4.04 -1.18
CA ALA A 300 -22.57 5.38 -0.88
C ALA A 300 -21.67 6.04 0.18
N ILE A 301 -21.39 7.32 -0.01
CA ILE A 301 -20.82 8.21 0.99
C ILE A 301 -21.99 8.93 1.65
N ASN A 302 -22.26 8.57 2.89
CA ASN A 302 -23.30 9.17 3.71
C ASN A 302 -22.71 10.21 4.66
N GLY A 303 -23.41 11.33 4.81
CA GLY A 303 -23.08 12.39 5.74
C GLY A 303 -21.72 13.03 5.48
N LEU A 304 -21.35 13.22 4.20
CA LEU A 304 -20.19 14.00 3.82
C LEU A 304 -20.32 15.38 4.45
N LEU A 305 -19.30 15.79 5.18
CA LEU A 305 -19.19 17.07 5.83
C LEU A 305 -17.74 17.53 5.74
N LEU A 306 -17.52 18.76 5.31
CA LEU A 306 -16.26 19.45 5.46
C LEU A 306 -16.56 20.87 5.94
N SER A 307 -15.93 21.28 7.05
CA SER A 307 -16.09 22.62 7.58
C SER A 307 -14.76 23.25 7.92
N LEU A 308 -14.61 24.52 7.55
CA LEU A 308 -13.50 25.37 7.95
C LEU A 308 -14.07 26.66 8.53
N GLY A 309 -13.97 26.81 9.86
CA GLY A 309 -14.63 27.89 10.58
C GLY A 309 -16.15 27.83 10.40
N LYS A 310 -16.73 28.86 9.76
CA LYS A 310 -18.17 28.95 9.49
C LYS A 310 -18.58 28.33 8.15
N ASN A 311 -17.60 28.02 7.29
CA ASN A 311 -17.86 27.46 5.97
C ASN A 311 -18.15 25.98 6.06
N ARG A 312 -19.13 25.53 5.29
CA ARG A 312 -19.61 24.16 5.30
C ARG A 312 -19.90 23.65 3.89
N LEU A 313 -19.36 22.47 3.62
CA LEU A 313 -19.76 21.58 2.53
C LEU A 313 -20.49 20.39 3.14
N SER A 314 -21.61 19.97 2.56
CA SER A 314 -22.24 18.71 2.99
C SER A 314 -23.06 18.04 1.91
N GLY A 315 -23.15 16.71 1.93
CA GLY A 315 -23.96 15.96 0.98
C GLY A 315 -23.96 14.46 1.23
N ASP A 316 -24.74 13.77 0.40
CA ASP A 316 -24.76 12.32 0.28
C ASP A 316 -24.51 11.97 -1.19
N LEU A 317 -23.65 10.99 -1.43
CA LEU A 317 -23.22 10.59 -2.78
C LEU A 317 -23.32 9.07 -2.92
N ALA A 318 -24.10 8.58 -3.87
CA ALA A 318 -23.96 7.22 -4.38
C ALA A 318 -22.70 7.14 -5.24
N LEU A 319 -22.03 6.00 -5.26
CA LEU A 319 -20.85 5.72 -6.08
C LEU A 319 -21.14 4.50 -6.96
N ASP A 320 -20.85 4.61 -8.26
CA ASP A 320 -20.91 3.45 -9.15
C ASP A 320 -19.68 2.54 -9.00
N GLU A 321 -19.61 1.47 -9.81
CA GLU A 321 -18.49 0.51 -9.76
C GLU A 321 -17.13 1.16 -10.05
N ALA A 322 -17.12 2.23 -10.86
CA ALA A 322 -15.93 3.01 -11.18
C ALA A 322 -15.68 4.16 -10.18
N PHE A 323 -16.42 4.19 -9.06
CA PHE A 323 -16.38 5.24 -8.04
C PHE A 323 -16.78 6.63 -8.55
N VAL A 324 -17.60 6.69 -9.60
CA VAL A 324 -18.17 7.95 -10.08
C VAL A 324 -19.33 8.35 -9.15
N PRO A 325 -19.31 9.57 -8.59
CA PRO A 325 -20.36 10.03 -7.70
C PRO A 325 -21.65 10.39 -8.44
N ASP A 326 -22.78 10.12 -7.79
CA ASP A 326 -24.13 10.58 -8.12
C ASP A 326 -24.80 11.09 -6.83
N GLY A 327 -25.29 12.32 -6.83
CA GLY A 327 -25.86 12.93 -5.63
C GLY A 327 -25.65 14.44 -5.59
N THR A 328 -25.88 15.04 -4.43
CA THR A 328 -25.84 16.50 -4.27
C THR A 328 -24.95 16.91 -3.11
N VAL A 329 -24.10 17.92 -3.36
CA VAL A 329 -23.28 18.60 -2.36
C VAL A 329 -23.78 20.03 -2.21
N ALA A 330 -24.24 20.38 -1.02
CA ALA A 330 -24.60 21.74 -0.64
C ALA A 330 -23.36 22.53 -0.24
N LEU A 331 -23.34 23.80 -0.65
CA LEU A 331 -22.35 24.81 -0.33
C LEU A 331 -23.01 25.85 0.58
N ASP A 332 -22.52 26.02 1.80
CA ASP A 332 -22.85 27.15 2.66
C ASP A 332 -21.54 27.77 3.17
N LEU A 333 -21.03 28.72 2.39
CA LEU A 333 -19.71 29.32 2.57
C LEU A 333 -19.90 30.83 2.86
N PRO A 334 -20.31 31.22 4.08
CA PRO A 334 -20.55 32.64 4.40
C PRO A 334 -19.28 33.51 4.36
N ASP A 335 -18.09 32.90 4.32
CA ASP A 335 -16.82 33.59 4.13
C ASP A 335 -15.85 32.69 3.37
N ILE A 336 -15.70 32.85 2.07
CA ILE A 336 -14.78 32.02 1.28
C ILE A 336 -13.30 32.34 1.55
N GLY A 337 -12.98 33.41 2.28
CA GLY A 337 -11.60 33.84 2.53
C GLY A 337 -10.67 32.73 3.03
N PRO A 338 -11.04 31.99 4.09
CA PRO A 338 -10.25 30.88 4.61
C PRO A 338 -10.07 29.74 3.60
N LEU A 339 -11.08 29.45 2.78
CA LEU A 339 -11.02 28.38 1.77
C LEU A 339 -10.21 28.80 0.54
N ALA A 340 -10.38 30.05 0.08
CA ALA A 340 -9.59 30.63 -0.98
C ALA A 340 -8.10 30.67 -0.59
N ALA A 341 -7.80 31.01 0.67
CA ALA A 341 -6.44 31.02 1.18
C ALA A 341 -5.77 29.64 1.14
N LEU A 342 -6.52 28.55 1.25
CA LEU A 342 -5.99 27.19 1.06
C LEU A 342 -5.59 26.91 -0.40
N ALA A 343 -6.29 27.53 -1.35
CA ALA A 343 -5.99 27.43 -2.77
C ALA A 343 -4.93 28.46 -3.23
N LEU A 344 -4.22 29.12 -2.30
CA LEU A 344 -3.32 30.25 -2.57
C LEU A 344 -4.01 31.46 -3.22
N GLU A 345 -5.32 31.56 -3.05
CA GLU A 345 -6.12 32.63 -3.64
C GLU A 345 -6.48 33.68 -2.61
N LYS A 346 -6.37 34.95 -3.02
CA LYS A 346 -6.93 36.06 -2.26
C LYS A 346 -8.32 36.35 -2.80
N ALA A 347 -9.31 35.66 -2.25
CA ALA A 347 -10.71 35.93 -2.52
C ALA A 347 -11.49 36.12 -1.21
N GLU A 348 -12.49 36.98 -1.21
CA GLU A 348 -13.37 37.23 -0.07
C GLU A 348 -14.82 37.23 -0.57
N GLY A 349 -15.76 37.01 0.35
CA GLY A 349 -17.19 37.01 0.03
C GLY A 349 -17.91 35.77 0.52
N ASP A 350 -19.19 35.67 0.16
CA ASP A 350 -20.03 34.52 0.49
C ASP A 350 -20.31 33.68 -0.75
N VAL A 351 -20.52 32.37 -0.61
CA VAL A 351 -21.05 31.51 -1.67
C VAL A 351 -22.04 30.53 -1.07
N ARG A 352 -23.23 30.47 -1.65
CA ARG A 352 -24.25 29.47 -1.32
C ARG A 352 -24.77 28.78 -2.56
N GLY A 353 -24.97 27.48 -2.49
CA GLY A 353 -25.39 26.75 -3.68
C GLY A 353 -25.39 25.24 -3.52
N THR A 354 -25.49 24.57 -4.66
CA THR A 354 -25.49 23.12 -4.79
C THR A 354 -24.67 22.70 -6.00
N ILE A 355 -23.90 21.64 -5.82
CA ILE A 355 -23.24 20.89 -6.89
C ILE A 355 -23.96 19.55 -6.99
N VAL A 356 -24.56 19.26 -8.14
CA VAL A 356 -25.27 18.02 -8.42
C VAL A 356 -24.39 17.18 -9.34
N PHE A 357 -24.01 16.00 -8.87
CA PHE A 357 -23.33 14.98 -9.64
C PHE A 357 -24.39 14.03 -10.21
N SER A 358 -24.33 13.77 -11.50
CA SER A 358 -25.24 12.85 -12.17
C SER A 358 -24.51 12.13 -13.31
N LYS A 359 -25.21 11.19 -13.94
CA LYS A 359 -24.69 10.46 -15.09
C LYS A 359 -25.73 10.37 -16.19
N THR A 360 -25.36 10.79 -17.39
CA THR A 360 -26.16 10.61 -18.60
C THR A 360 -25.52 9.50 -19.44
N GLY A 361 -26.06 8.28 -19.33
CA GLY A 361 -25.44 7.09 -19.93
C GLY A 361 -24.11 6.74 -19.26
N ASN A 362 -23.00 6.83 -20.01
CA ASN A 362 -21.64 6.64 -19.49
C ASN A 362 -20.88 7.96 -19.24
N ALA A 363 -21.48 9.11 -19.57
CA ALA A 363 -20.85 10.40 -19.38
C ALA A 363 -21.25 11.00 -18.02
N PRO A 364 -20.30 11.22 -17.10
CA PRO A 364 -20.59 11.85 -15.83
C PRO A 364 -20.77 13.36 -16.02
N GLU A 365 -21.75 13.95 -15.37
CA GLU A 365 -22.13 15.35 -15.49
C GLU A 365 -22.16 16.02 -14.11
N VAL A 366 -21.81 17.31 -14.08
CA VAL A 366 -21.91 18.14 -12.87
C VAL A 366 -22.72 19.38 -13.20
N THR A 367 -23.80 19.62 -12.45
CA THR A 367 -24.53 20.89 -12.48
C THR A 367 -24.21 21.71 -11.24
N ILE A 368 -23.86 22.97 -11.42
CA ILE A 368 -23.53 23.92 -10.35
C ILE A 368 -24.58 25.02 -10.35
N LYS A 369 -25.27 25.18 -9.22
CA LYS A 369 -26.13 26.33 -8.97
C LYS A 369 -25.61 27.05 -7.74
N ALA A 370 -25.09 28.25 -7.93
CA ALA A 370 -24.49 29.02 -6.85
C ALA A 370 -24.93 30.49 -6.90
N SER A 371 -24.94 31.12 -5.74
CA SER A 371 -25.24 32.53 -5.57
C SER A 371 -24.30 33.14 -4.54
N THR A 372 -24.01 34.42 -4.71
CA THR A 372 -23.18 35.21 -3.79
C THR A 372 -23.72 36.62 -3.72
N ALA A 373 -23.83 37.17 -2.50
CA ALA A 373 -24.18 38.58 -2.33
C ALA A 373 -23.02 39.48 -2.76
N SER A 374 -21.80 39.09 -2.44
CA SER A 374 -20.60 39.72 -2.96
C SER A 374 -19.43 38.76 -2.96
N ILE A 375 -18.61 38.85 -4.00
CA ILE A 375 -17.33 38.14 -4.10
C ILE A 375 -16.26 39.10 -4.62
N SER A 376 -15.06 39.01 -4.09
CA SER A 376 -13.90 39.75 -4.58
C SER A 376 -12.71 38.80 -4.76
N ARG A 377 -11.88 39.06 -5.77
CA ARG A 377 -10.61 38.40 -6.00
C ARG A 377 -9.66 39.38 -6.66
N GLY A 378 -8.61 39.77 -5.95
CA GLY A 378 -7.71 40.85 -6.40
C GLY A 378 -8.48 42.16 -6.66
N ASP A 379 -8.31 42.73 -7.86
CA ASP A 379 -8.96 43.98 -8.28
C ASP A 379 -10.39 43.77 -8.83
N VAL A 380 -10.85 42.52 -8.90
CA VAL A 380 -12.18 42.18 -9.39
C VAL A 380 -13.13 41.99 -8.21
N SER A 381 -14.27 42.67 -8.21
CA SER A 381 -15.36 42.41 -7.28
C SER A 381 -16.69 42.34 -8.01
N ALA A 382 -17.56 41.43 -7.60
CA ALA A 382 -18.87 41.24 -8.17
C ALA A 382 -19.92 41.27 -7.06
N ARG A 383 -21.11 41.78 -7.37
CA ARG A 383 -22.26 41.85 -6.46
C ARG A 383 -23.45 41.13 -7.05
N THR A 384 -24.21 40.47 -6.17
CA THR A 384 -25.42 39.71 -6.49
C THR A 384 -25.18 38.80 -7.69
N VAL A 385 -24.22 37.87 -7.56
CA VAL A 385 -23.89 36.95 -8.66
C VAL A 385 -24.73 35.69 -8.51
N THR A 386 -25.28 35.21 -9.61
CA THR A 386 -25.90 33.88 -9.71
C THR A 386 -25.27 33.11 -10.86
N ILE A 387 -24.90 31.86 -10.60
CA ILE A 387 -24.25 30.94 -11.53
C ILE A 387 -25.17 29.73 -11.69
N ASP A 388 -25.48 29.38 -12.94
CA ASP A 388 -26.11 28.11 -13.31
C ASP A 388 -25.29 27.49 -14.43
N ALA A 389 -24.47 26.50 -14.11
CA ALA A 389 -23.53 25.89 -15.05
C ALA A 389 -23.65 24.36 -15.07
N SER A 390 -23.43 23.75 -16.23
CA SER A 390 -23.29 22.31 -16.42
C SER A 390 -21.92 22.00 -17.03
N ILE A 391 -21.28 20.97 -16.48
CA ILE A 391 -20.00 20.42 -16.94
C ILE A 391 -20.25 18.97 -17.33
N ALA A 392 -20.34 18.73 -18.64
CA ALA A 392 -20.51 17.39 -19.18
C ALA A 392 -19.17 16.66 -19.29
N ASN A 393 -19.17 15.36 -19.04
CA ASN A 393 -18.04 14.44 -19.18
C ASN A 393 -16.75 14.89 -18.47
N TYR A 394 -16.88 15.36 -17.23
CA TYR A 394 -15.79 16.00 -16.48
C TYR A 394 -14.57 15.10 -16.18
N LEU A 395 -14.70 13.77 -16.34
CA LEU A 395 -13.60 12.81 -16.13
C LEU A 395 -12.75 12.54 -17.38
N ALA A 396 -13.23 12.87 -18.57
CA ALA A 396 -12.54 12.53 -19.83
C ALA A 396 -12.38 13.72 -20.77
N ALA A 397 -13.46 14.43 -21.08
CA ALA A 397 -13.46 15.56 -22.00
C ALA A 397 -14.48 16.61 -21.52
N PRO A 398 -14.11 17.46 -20.55
CA PRO A 398 -15.03 18.41 -19.93
C PRO A 398 -15.56 19.43 -20.94
N VAL A 399 -16.89 19.53 -21.05
CA VAL A 399 -17.58 20.59 -21.80
C VAL A 399 -18.40 21.43 -20.84
N ILE A 400 -18.10 22.72 -20.77
CA ILE A 400 -18.74 23.65 -19.83
C ILE A 400 -19.78 24.49 -20.60
N SER A 401 -20.98 24.57 -20.05
CA SER A 401 -22.05 25.45 -20.51
C SER A 401 -22.74 26.08 -19.30
N GLY A 402 -23.37 27.24 -19.43
CA GLY A 402 -24.04 27.86 -18.30
C GLY A 402 -24.44 29.31 -18.54
N LYS A 403 -25.02 29.90 -17.51
CA LYS A 403 -25.36 31.31 -17.42
C LYS A 403 -24.77 31.91 -16.16
N ILE A 404 -24.22 33.11 -16.29
CA ILE A 404 -23.74 33.92 -15.16
C ILE A 404 -24.46 35.26 -15.20
N ARG A 405 -25.10 35.61 -14.08
CA ARG A 405 -25.66 36.94 -13.88
C ARG A 405 -24.98 37.65 -12.75
N ALA A 406 -24.79 38.96 -12.88
CA ALA A 406 -24.30 39.81 -11.80
C ALA A 406 -24.91 41.21 -11.92
N ASP A 407 -25.33 41.78 -10.78
CA ASP A 407 -25.83 43.16 -10.75
C ASP A 407 -24.73 44.15 -11.14
N SER A 408 -23.52 43.91 -10.66
CA SER A 408 -22.35 44.68 -11.05
C SER A 408 -21.06 43.89 -10.89
N VAL A 409 -20.11 44.12 -11.81
CA VAL A 409 -18.72 43.71 -11.68
C VAL A 409 -17.85 44.95 -11.77
N THR A 410 -16.96 45.12 -10.80
CA THR A 410 -15.94 46.16 -10.77
C THR A 410 -14.58 45.50 -11.00
N SER A 411 -13.79 46.02 -11.93
CA SER A 411 -12.41 45.60 -12.16
C SER A 411 -11.53 46.84 -12.12
N GLY A 412 -10.73 46.99 -11.06
CA GLY A 412 -9.98 48.22 -10.81
C GLY A 412 -10.92 49.43 -10.68
N GLY A 413 -10.79 50.41 -11.58
CA GLY A 413 -11.66 51.60 -11.62
C GLY A 413 -12.93 51.45 -12.48
N THR A 414 -13.08 50.35 -13.21
CA THR A 414 -14.17 50.18 -14.18
C THR A 414 -15.33 49.40 -13.57
N VAL A 415 -16.56 49.94 -13.66
CA VAL A 415 -17.79 49.29 -13.18
C VAL A 415 -18.68 48.93 -14.37
N ILE A 416 -19.01 47.65 -14.49
CA ILE A 416 -19.98 47.11 -15.44
C ILE A 416 -21.22 46.73 -14.65
N ARG A 417 -22.42 47.08 -15.13
CA ARG A 417 -23.70 46.81 -14.47
C ARG A 417 -24.61 45.97 -15.36
N GLY A 418 -25.43 45.12 -14.75
CA GLY A 418 -26.43 44.30 -15.44
C GLY A 418 -25.82 43.27 -16.38
N ILE A 419 -25.02 42.35 -15.82
CA ILE A 419 -24.38 41.27 -16.58
C ILE A 419 -25.35 40.08 -16.65
N ASP A 420 -25.58 39.56 -17.86
CA ASP A 420 -26.27 38.30 -18.15
C ASP A 420 -25.55 37.65 -19.35
N VAL A 421 -24.71 36.65 -19.08
CA VAL A 421 -23.85 35.96 -20.08
C VAL A 421 -24.15 34.47 -20.09
#